data_AF-H1KVY3-F1
#
_entry.id   AF-H1KVY3-F1
#
_cell.length_a   1.000
_cell.length_b   1.000
_cell.length_c   1.000
_cell.angle_alpha   90.00
_cell.angle_beta   90.00
_cell.angle_gamma   90.00
#
_symmetry.space_group_name_H-M   'P 1'
#
loop_
_entity.id
_entity.type
_entity.pdbx_description
1 polymer ?
#
loop_
_entity_poly.entity_id
_entity_poly.type
_entity_poly.pdbx_seq_one_letter_code
_entity_poly.pdbx_strand_id
1 'polypeptide(L)'
;MSANQADFPVTAMARVLGVSKAGYYAWAGREPSARAVADAALLKRIRTVHLGSRQTYGAPRVHADLREQGERHSRKRIARLMREAGLVGASHRRGGPITTRRDQEVRPAPDLVDRNFAAQAAVVTPTILATVLSALLPSVLAPLRPSLAAAGPRTGVTLRTVQMP
;
A
#
# COMPACT_ATOMS: atom_id res chain seq x y z
N MET A 1 10.53 16.64 -12.16
CA MET A 1 10.55 17.85 -13.01
C MET A 1 11.97 18.42 -13.17
N SER A 2 12.82 18.48 -12.13
CA SER A 2 14.16 19.09 -12.26
C SER A 2 15.07 18.45 -13.32
N ALA A 3 14.98 17.14 -13.56
CA ALA A 3 15.79 16.45 -14.56
C ALA A 3 15.51 16.88 -16.02
N ASN A 4 14.27 17.30 -16.32
CA ASN A 4 13.82 17.60 -17.70
C ASN A 4 13.44 19.09 -17.87
N GLN A 5 13.84 19.94 -16.92
CA GLN A 5 13.52 21.38 -16.95
C GLN A 5 14.29 22.14 -18.03
N ALA A 6 15.35 21.55 -18.58
CA ALA A 6 16.11 22.09 -19.70
C ALA A 6 15.40 21.87 -21.04
N ASP A 7 14.67 20.76 -21.18
CA ASP A 7 14.04 20.34 -22.43
C ASP A 7 12.57 20.78 -22.52
N PHE A 8 11.89 20.93 -21.38
CA PHE A 8 10.45 21.25 -21.34
C PHE A 8 10.12 22.38 -20.36
N PRO A 9 9.15 23.24 -20.72
CA PRO A 9 8.68 24.28 -19.81
C PRO A 9 7.95 23.67 -18.61
N VAL A 10 8.25 24.17 -17.41
CA VAL A 10 7.66 23.72 -16.14
C VAL A 10 6.13 23.77 -16.16
N THR A 11 5.54 24.72 -16.88
CA THR A 11 4.09 24.82 -17.07
C THR A 11 3.49 23.62 -17.80
N ALA A 12 4.16 23.10 -18.83
CA ALA A 12 3.70 21.92 -19.55
C ALA A 12 3.83 20.67 -18.68
N MET A 13 4.97 20.48 -18.02
CA MET A 13 5.18 19.36 -17.10
C MET A 13 4.18 19.38 -15.93
N ALA A 14 3.89 20.55 -15.36
CA ALA A 14 2.94 20.72 -14.28
C ALA A 14 1.51 20.33 -14.71
N ARG A 15 1.10 20.71 -15.92
CA ARG A 15 -0.20 20.28 -16.49
C ARG A 15 -0.26 18.76 -16.66
N VAL A 16 0.78 18.14 -17.24
CA VAL A 16 0.82 16.68 -17.47
C VAL A 16 0.81 15.90 -16.15
N LEU A 17 1.53 16.38 -15.14
CA LEU A 17 1.62 15.73 -13.83
C LEU A 17 0.46 16.10 -12.87
N GLY A 18 -0.48 16.94 -13.30
CA GLY A 18 -1.64 17.34 -12.49
C GLY A 18 -1.30 18.19 -11.26
N VAL A 19 -0.18 18.92 -11.28
CA VAL A 19 0.28 19.77 -10.17
C VAL A 19 0.20 21.24 -10.58
N SER A 20 -0.08 22.16 -9.64
CA SER A 20 -0.03 23.60 -9.96
C SER A 20 1.42 24.08 -10.08
N LYS A 21 1.67 25.03 -10.99
CA LYS A 21 2.99 25.69 -11.14
C LYS A 21 3.44 26.31 -9.80
N ALA A 22 2.54 27.02 -9.13
CA ALA A 22 2.82 27.64 -7.84
C ALA A 22 3.16 26.61 -6.76
N GLY A 23 2.44 25.47 -6.72
CA GLY A 23 2.72 24.37 -5.79
C GLY A 23 4.09 23.73 -6.03
N TYR A 24 4.48 23.55 -7.30
CA TYR A 24 5.82 23.06 -7.63
C TYR A 24 6.92 23.97 -7.09
N TYR A 25 6.86 25.28 -7.34
CA TYR A 25 7.88 26.21 -6.85
C TYR A 25 7.86 26.37 -5.32
N ALA A 26 6.67 26.38 -4.71
CA ALA A 26 6.54 26.42 -3.26
C ALA A 26 7.16 25.18 -2.59
N TRP A 27 7.03 24.01 -3.21
CA TRP A 27 7.69 22.79 -2.76
C TRP A 27 9.20 22.80 -3.06
N ALA A 28 9.61 23.23 -4.26
CA ALA A 28 11.01 23.19 -4.70
C ALA A 28 11.91 24.15 -3.91
N GLY A 29 11.38 25.30 -3.48
CA GLY A 29 12.09 26.26 -2.64
C GLY A 29 11.96 26.00 -1.13
N ARG A 30 11.27 24.94 -0.71
CA ARG A 30 11.03 24.68 0.71
C ARG A 30 12.32 24.27 1.40
N GLU A 31 12.69 24.99 2.46
CA GLU A 31 13.85 24.63 3.25
C GLU A 31 13.70 23.24 3.91
N PRO A 32 14.83 22.53 4.13
CA PRO A 32 14.80 21.27 4.84
C PRO A 32 14.18 21.43 6.22
N SER A 33 13.27 20.51 6.59
CA SER A 33 12.73 20.49 7.94
C SER A 33 13.83 20.33 9.00
N ALA A 34 13.61 20.81 10.22
CA ALA A 34 14.53 20.62 11.34
C ALA A 34 14.94 19.15 11.53
N ARG A 35 14.01 18.22 11.27
CA ARG A 35 14.27 16.78 11.30
C ARG A 35 15.24 16.32 10.21
N ALA A 36 15.09 16.84 8.99
CA ALA A 36 15.98 16.55 7.87
C ALA A 36 17.40 17.08 8.14
N VAL A 37 17.51 18.28 8.73
CA VAL A 37 18.80 18.84 9.16
C VAL A 37 19.46 17.95 10.22
N ALA A 38 18.71 17.55 11.25
CA ALA A 38 19.22 16.66 12.31
C ALA A 38 19.60 15.27 11.76
N ASP A 39 18.82 14.72 10.83
CA ASP A 39 19.12 13.45 10.17
C ASP A 39 20.39 13.55 9.30
N ALA A 40 20.59 14.67 8.60
CA ALA A 40 21.80 14.92 7.82
C ALA A 40 23.04 15.03 8.72
N ALA A 41 22.93 15.69 9.87
CA ALA A 41 24.00 15.78 10.86
C ALA A 41 24.35 14.39 11.43
N LEU A 42 23.34 13.62 11.84
CA LEU A 42 23.52 12.24 12.32
C LEU A 42 24.13 11.33 11.24
N LEU A 43 23.69 11.48 9.98
CA LEU A 43 24.23 10.69 8.88
C LEU A 43 25.74 10.96 8.67
N LYS A 44 26.20 12.20 8.84
CA LYS A 44 27.65 12.52 8.80
C LYS A 44 28.40 11.73 9.87
N ARG A 45 27.89 11.70 11.11
CA ARG A 45 28.51 10.92 12.21
C ARG A 45 28.52 9.43 11.93
N ILE A 46 27.41 8.88 11.45
CA ILE A 46 27.29 7.48 11.02
C ILE A 46 28.37 7.14 9.97
N ARG A 47 28.59 8.02 8.98
CA ARG A 47 29.64 7.83 7.95
C ARG A 47 31.03 7.82 8.56
N THR A 48 31.33 8.70 9.51
CA THR A 48 32.62 8.72 10.21
C THR A 48 32.89 7.40 10.92
N VAL A 49 31.93 6.90 11.70
CA VAL A 49 32.04 5.63 12.42
C VAL A 49 32.17 4.44 11.45
N HIS A 50 31.35 4.43 10.40
CA HIS A 50 31.38 3.37 9.39
C HIS A 50 32.70 3.34 8.61
N LEU A 51 33.28 4.50 8.28
CA LEU A 51 34.57 4.58 7.61
C LEU A 51 35.71 4.17 8.54
N GLY A 52 35.69 4.60 9.81
CA GLY A 52 36.70 4.21 10.81
C GLY A 52 36.74 2.71 11.09
N SER A 53 35.60 2.03 10.93
CA SER A 53 35.48 0.57 11.03
C SER A 53 35.71 -0.18 9.72
N ARG A 54 36.34 0.47 8.71
CA ARG A 54 36.62 -0.11 7.38
C ARG A 54 35.36 -0.69 6.73
N GLN A 55 34.23 0.01 6.87
CA GLN A 55 32.92 -0.37 6.32
C GLN A 55 32.38 -1.72 6.82
N THR A 56 32.98 -2.28 7.87
CA THR A 56 32.56 -3.58 8.42
C THR A 56 31.30 -3.43 9.27
N TYR A 57 31.10 -2.28 9.91
CA TYR A 57 30.03 -2.11 10.88
C TYR A 57 28.69 -1.82 10.21
N GLY A 58 27.69 -2.65 10.53
CA GLY A 58 26.30 -2.37 10.22
C GLY A 58 25.61 -1.54 11.32
N ALA A 59 24.34 -1.22 11.12
CA ALA A 59 23.51 -0.47 12.07
C ALA A 59 23.58 -0.94 13.54
N PRO A 60 23.71 -2.24 13.86
CA PRO A 60 23.85 -2.69 15.25
C PRO A 60 25.10 -2.16 15.94
N ARG A 61 26.24 -2.20 15.24
CA ARG A 61 27.56 -1.83 15.77
C ARG A 61 27.74 -0.32 15.76
N VAL A 62 27.34 0.35 14.67
CA VAL A 62 27.33 1.82 14.61
C VAL A 62 26.48 2.42 15.74
N HIS A 63 25.33 1.84 16.07
CA HIS A 63 24.53 2.28 17.21
C HIS A 63 25.25 2.12 18.56
N ALA A 64 26.01 1.04 18.74
CA ALA A 64 26.78 0.82 19.97
C ALA A 64 27.88 1.89 20.11
N ASP A 65 28.65 2.12 19.06
CA ASP A 65 29.72 3.12 19.04
C ASP A 65 29.19 4.54 19.30
N LEU A 66 28.08 4.92 18.65
CA LEU A 66 27.46 6.24 18.87
C LEU A 66 26.98 6.39 20.32
N ARG A 67 26.43 5.32 20.90
CA ARG A 67 25.97 5.33 22.29
C ARG A 67 27.14 5.42 23.28
N GLU A 68 28.27 4.79 22.98
CA GLU A 68 29.51 4.93 23.76
C GLU A 68 30.07 6.35 23.72
N GLN A 69 29.91 7.03 22.58
CA GLN A 69 30.24 8.44 22.40
C GLN A 69 29.24 9.42 23.04
N GLY A 70 28.23 8.92 23.76
CA GLY A 70 27.22 9.72 24.43
C GLY A 70 26.03 10.14 23.56
N GLU A 71 26.01 9.78 22.27
CA GLU A 71 24.91 10.10 21.36
C GLU A 71 23.80 9.04 21.43
N ARG A 72 22.66 9.40 22.05
CA ARG A 72 21.51 8.49 22.17
C ARG A 72 20.55 8.64 21.00
N HIS A 73 20.54 7.65 20.13
CA HIS A 73 19.60 7.54 19.01
C HIS A 73 18.95 6.18 18.93
N SER A 74 17.74 6.11 18.39
CA SER A 74 17.07 4.83 18.20
C SER A 74 17.77 4.01 17.10
N ARG A 75 17.95 2.72 17.35
CA ARG A 75 18.53 1.79 16.37
C ARG A 75 17.80 1.80 15.03
N LYS A 76 16.46 1.93 15.04
CA LYS A 76 15.65 2.02 13.80
C LYS A 76 15.98 3.27 12.99
N ARG A 77 16.24 4.41 13.63
CA ARG A 77 16.62 5.65 12.95
C ARG A 77 17.97 5.49 12.25
N ILE A 78 18.96 4.94 12.94
CA ILE A 78 20.29 4.66 12.36
C ILE A 78 20.17 3.69 11.19
N ALA A 79 19.44 2.59 11.37
CA ALA A 79 19.24 1.61 10.29
C ALA A 79 18.55 2.19 9.06
N ARG A 80 17.56 3.07 9.25
CA ARG A 80 16.91 3.80 8.16
C ARG A 80 17.91 4.71 7.43
N LEU A 81 18.64 5.55 8.16
CA LEU A 81 19.61 6.49 7.57
C LEU A 81 20.75 5.76 6.85
N MET A 82 21.24 4.65 7.39
CA MET A 82 22.24 3.81 6.70
C MET A 82 21.69 3.25 5.40
N ARG A 83 20.44 2.77 5.38
CA ARG A 83 19.79 2.26 4.16
C ARG A 83 19.61 3.35 3.10
N GLU A 84 19.09 4.51 3.49
CA GLU A 84 18.92 5.66 2.60
C GLU A 84 20.25 6.12 1.99
N ALA A 85 21.35 5.99 2.73
CA ALA A 85 22.70 6.33 2.28
C ALA A 85 23.47 5.19 1.62
N GLY A 86 22.87 4.01 1.45
CA GLY A 86 23.54 2.83 0.86
C GLY A 86 24.69 2.26 1.71
N LEU A 87 24.75 2.56 3.01
CA LEU A 87 25.78 2.06 3.92
C LEU A 87 25.41 0.66 4.41
N VAL A 88 26.24 -0.32 4.06
CA VAL A 88 26.03 -1.74 4.41
C VAL A 88 27.22 -2.24 5.21
N GLY A 89 26.95 -2.87 6.34
CA GLY A 89 27.99 -3.54 7.12
C GLY A 89 28.35 -4.89 6.52
N ALA A 90 29.60 -5.32 6.67
CA ALA A 90 30.03 -6.65 6.30
C ALA A 90 29.27 -7.71 7.12
N SER A 91 28.55 -8.59 6.42
CA SER A 91 27.90 -9.76 7.02
C SER A 91 28.60 -11.03 6.53
N HIS A 92 29.26 -11.72 7.44
CA HIS A 92 29.89 -13.02 7.16
C HIS A 92 28.89 -14.18 7.18
N ARG A 93 27.61 -13.93 7.49
CA ARG A 93 26.55 -14.94 7.37
C ARG A 93 26.28 -15.19 5.89
N ARG A 94 27.09 -16.06 5.29
CA ARG A 94 26.67 -16.78 4.09
C ARG A 94 25.49 -17.65 4.53
N GLY A 95 24.36 -17.54 3.82
CA GLY A 95 23.34 -18.58 3.91
C GLY A 95 24.05 -19.90 3.66
N GLY A 96 23.99 -20.83 4.61
CA GLY A 96 24.69 -22.10 4.52
C GLY A 96 24.40 -22.79 3.18
N PRO A 97 25.24 -23.75 2.75
CA PRO A 97 25.00 -24.46 1.50
C PRO A 97 23.56 -24.98 1.49
N ILE A 98 22.79 -24.59 0.48
CA ILE A 98 21.45 -25.15 0.26
C ILE A 98 21.70 -26.59 -0.21
N THR A 99 21.72 -27.52 0.74
CA THR A 99 22.04 -28.92 0.49
C THR A 99 20.96 -29.62 -0.34
N THR A 100 19.73 -29.10 -0.26
CA THR A 100 18.56 -29.70 -0.90
C THR A 100 17.86 -28.65 -1.76
N ARG A 101 17.93 -28.82 -3.08
CA ARG A 101 17.02 -28.15 -4.03
C ARG A 101 15.91 -29.13 -4.37
N ARG A 102 14.66 -28.79 -4.00
CA ARG A 102 13.49 -29.60 -4.38
C ARG A 102 13.31 -29.52 -5.89
N ASP A 103 13.29 -30.67 -6.54
CA ASP A 103 12.81 -30.78 -7.91
C ASP A 103 11.28 -30.59 -7.90
N GLN A 104 10.79 -29.61 -8.67
CA GLN A 104 9.37 -29.29 -8.74
C GLN A 104 8.59 -30.29 -9.61
N GLU A 105 9.27 -30.98 -10.52
CA GLU A 105 8.66 -31.96 -11.42
C GLU A 105 8.53 -33.34 -10.76
N VAL A 106 9.30 -33.59 -9.70
CA VAL A 106 9.26 -34.85 -8.95
C VAL A 106 8.11 -34.82 -7.93
N ARG A 107 7.21 -35.81 -8.07
CA ARG A 107 6.15 -36.05 -7.09
C ARG A 107 6.77 -36.32 -5.71
N PRO A 108 6.32 -35.62 -4.65
CA PRO A 108 6.75 -35.93 -3.28
C PRO A 108 6.52 -37.40 -2.93
N ALA A 109 7.39 -37.97 -2.11
CA ALA A 109 7.19 -39.33 -1.61
C ALA A 109 5.80 -39.47 -0.98
N PRO A 110 5.09 -40.59 -1.23
CA PRO A 110 3.76 -40.81 -0.68
C PRO A 110 3.81 -40.83 0.85
N ASP A 111 2.84 -40.19 1.50
CA ASP A 111 2.75 -40.17 2.97
C ASP A 111 2.17 -41.49 3.46
N LEU A 112 3.04 -42.45 3.81
CA LEU A 112 2.66 -43.80 4.25
C LEU A 112 1.96 -43.85 5.62
N VAL A 113 1.79 -42.70 6.28
CA VAL A 113 1.20 -42.56 7.62
C VAL A 113 -0.17 -41.86 7.55
N ASP A 114 -0.68 -41.58 6.35
CA ASP A 114 -1.98 -40.95 6.08
C ASP A 114 -2.27 -39.75 7.01
N ARG A 115 -1.32 -38.81 7.14
CA ARG A 115 -1.49 -37.67 8.03
C ARG A 115 -2.43 -36.64 7.41
N ASN A 116 -3.47 -36.32 8.16
CA ASN A 116 -4.40 -35.27 7.78
C ASN A 116 -3.83 -33.87 8.11
N PHE A 117 -3.29 -33.18 7.10
CA PHE A 117 -2.86 -31.77 7.21
C PHE A 117 -3.95 -30.76 6.83
N ALA A 118 -5.20 -31.20 6.65
CA ALA A 118 -6.30 -30.28 6.38
C ALA A 118 -6.58 -29.45 7.65
N ALA A 119 -6.10 -28.20 7.64
CA ALA A 119 -6.59 -27.22 8.59
C ALA A 119 -8.03 -26.87 8.23
N GLN A 120 -8.97 -26.94 9.17
CA GLN A 120 -10.29 -26.34 8.97
C GLN A 120 -10.07 -24.84 8.77
N ALA A 121 -10.23 -24.38 7.53
CA ALA A 121 -10.43 -22.97 7.26
C ALA A 121 -11.67 -22.55 8.06
N ALA A 122 -11.52 -21.67 9.04
CA ALA A 122 -12.65 -21.02 9.65
C ALA A 122 -13.35 -20.21 8.55
N VAL A 123 -14.42 -20.76 7.98
CA VAL A 123 -15.32 -19.98 7.13
C VAL A 123 -15.97 -18.98 8.08
N VAL A 124 -15.51 -17.73 8.02
CA VAL A 124 -16.17 -16.63 8.72
C VAL A 124 -17.53 -16.45 8.05
N THR A 125 -18.56 -17.10 8.58
CA THR A 125 -19.93 -16.85 8.17
C THR A 125 -20.30 -15.43 8.59
N PRO A 126 -20.67 -14.50 7.69
CA PRO A 126 -21.18 -13.20 8.08
C PRO A 126 -22.64 -13.35 8.52
N THR A 127 -22.90 -14.04 9.63
CA THR A 127 -24.24 -14.18 10.23
C THR A 127 -24.77 -12.83 10.76
N ILE A 128 -23.92 -11.80 10.81
CA ILE A 128 -24.32 -10.45 11.28
C ILE A 128 -25.24 -9.73 10.28
N LEU A 129 -25.22 -10.05 8.97
CA LEU A 129 -26.09 -9.35 8.00
C LEU A 129 -27.54 -9.84 8.01
N ALA A 130 -27.80 -11.10 8.40
CA ALA A 130 -29.15 -11.69 8.37
C ALA A 130 -30.05 -11.20 9.52
N THR A 131 -29.48 -10.80 10.66
CA THR A 131 -30.27 -10.32 11.81
C THR A 131 -30.78 -8.89 11.62
N VAL A 132 -30.10 -8.05 10.83
CA VAL A 132 -30.47 -6.63 10.67
C VAL A 132 -31.65 -6.45 9.69
N LEU A 133 -31.86 -7.36 8.74
CA LEU A 133 -32.88 -7.20 7.68
C LEU A 133 -34.32 -7.53 8.14
N SER A 134 -34.52 -8.26 9.24
CA SER A 134 -35.86 -8.65 9.71
C SER A 134 -36.55 -7.61 10.62
N ALA A 135 -35.91 -6.47 10.89
CA ALA A 135 -36.39 -5.47 11.85
C ALA A 135 -37.09 -4.24 11.21
N LEU A 136 -37.44 -4.28 9.91
CA LEU A 136 -37.96 -3.10 9.22
C LEU A 136 -39.11 -3.40 8.24
N LEU A 137 -40.14 -4.09 8.71
CA LEU A 137 -41.47 -4.04 8.08
C LEU A 137 -42.56 -3.99 9.15
N PRO A 138 -43.31 -2.89 9.28
CA PRO A 138 -44.42 -2.80 10.21
C PRO A 138 -45.63 -3.56 9.67
N SER A 139 -46.19 -4.41 10.55
CA SER A 139 -47.60 -4.78 10.50
C SER A 139 -48.44 -3.55 10.82
N VAL A 140 -49.47 -3.28 10.00
CA VAL A 140 -50.80 -2.71 10.30
C VAL A 140 -51.27 -1.87 9.09
N LEU A 141 -52.20 -2.40 8.29
CA LEU A 141 -53.57 -1.87 8.15
C LEU A 141 -54.35 -2.69 7.08
N ALA A 142 -55.60 -2.96 7.44
CA ALA A 142 -56.60 -3.80 6.79
C ALA A 142 -56.88 -3.51 5.29
N PRO A 143 -57.47 -4.49 4.57
CA PRO A 143 -57.88 -4.34 3.18
C PRO A 143 -59.29 -3.70 3.06
N LEU A 144 -59.41 -2.65 2.25
CA LEU A 144 -60.69 -2.17 1.73
C LEU A 144 -60.93 -2.81 0.35
N ARG A 145 -62.08 -3.47 0.24
CA ARG A 145 -62.65 -4.11 -0.95
C ARG A 145 -62.92 -3.10 -2.09
N PRO A 146 -63.04 -3.59 -3.34
CA PRO A 146 -63.08 -2.76 -4.54
C PRO A 146 -64.49 -2.28 -4.87
N SER A 147 -64.62 -1.12 -5.52
CA SER A 147 -65.87 -0.73 -6.16
C SER A 147 -65.62 -0.01 -7.49
N LEU A 148 -65.99 -0.75 -8.55
CA LEU A 148 -66.55 -0.37 -9.84
C LEU A 148 -66.30 1.03 -10.43
N ALA A 149 -65.81 0.97 -11.68
CA ALA A 149 -66.45 1.52 -12.88
C ALA A 149 -66.78 3.03 -12.92
N ALA A 150 -66.11 3.75 -13.83
CA ALA A 150 -66.81 4.61 -14.79
C ALA A 150 -65.88 5.15 -15.89
N ALA A 151 -66.28 4.84 -17.13
CA ALA A 151 -66.42 5.76 -18.25
C ALA A 151 -65.22 6.58 -18.77
N GLY A 152 -64.92 6.34 -20.04
CA GLY A 152 -64.96 7.43 -21.02
C GLY A 152 -63.72 7.56 -21.91
N PRO A 153 -63.88 7.47 -23.25
CA PRO A 153 -62.78 7.44 -24.21
C PRO A 153 -62.35 8.86 -24.60
N ARG A 154 -61.04 9.05 -24.84
CA ARG A 154 -60.53 10.17 -25.64
C ARG A 154 -59.48 9.67 -26.64
N THR A 155 -60.02 9.30 -27.80
CA THR A 155 -59.66 9.82 -29.14
C THR A 155 -58.20 10.10 -29.48
N GLY A 156 -57.74 9.44 -30.57
CA GLY A 156 -56.71 9.93 -31.49
C GLY A 156 -55.27 9.70 -31.03
N VAL A 157 -54.29 9.32 -31.85
CA VAL A 157 -54.14 9.49 -33.30
C VAL A 157 -53.19 8.40 -33.80
N THR A 158 -53.59 7.77 -34.90
CA THR A 158 -52.77 6.90 -35.76
C THR A 158 -51.71 7.74 -36.48
N LEU A 159 -50.43 7.37 -36.44
CA LEU A 159 -49.58 7.50 -37.62
C LEU A 159 -48.61 6.31 -37.75
N ARG A 160 -48.72 5.72 -38.93
CA ARG A 160 -48.09 4.55 -39.49
C ARG A 160 -47.02 5.05 -40.47
N THR A 161 -45.79 4.59 -40.33
CA THR A 161 -44.75 4.61 -41.39
C THR A 161 -43.83 3.42 -41.08
N VAL A 162 -44.14 2.22 -41.57
CA VAL A 162 -43.72 1.67 -42.88
C VAL A 162 -42.22 1.78 -43.11
N GLN A 163 -41.60 0.63 -42.88
CA GLN A 163 -40.25 0.19 -43.17
C GLN A 163 -40.24 -0.47 -44.56
N MET A 164 -39.19 -0.27 -45.34
CA MET A 164 -38.70 -1.12 -46.44
C MET A 164 -37.46 -0.46 -47.08
N PRO A 165 -36.65 -1.19 -47.85
CA PRO A 165 -36.40 -2.64 -47.84
C PRO A 165 -35.09 -3.02 -47.10
#